data_AF-A0AAI9AIT6-F1
#
_entry.id   AF-A0AAI9AIT6-F1
#
_cell.length_a   1.000
_cell.length_b   1.000
_cell.length_c   1.000
_cell.angle_alpha   90.00
_cell.angle_beta   90.00
_cell.angle_gamma   90.00
#
_symmetry.space_group_name_H-M   'P 1'
#
loop_
_entity.id
_entity.type
_entity.pdbx_description
1 polymer ?
#
loop_
_entity_poly.entity_id
_entity_poly.type
_entity_poly.pdbx_seq_one_letter_code
_entity_poly.pdbx_strand_id
1 'polypeptide(L)'
;MRFRGKLKVDANLCTACATCEEVCPSGAIHITEDESSFIHTTWYNTCCFCANCEFFCPTGAIKLTNDYHTVNLQEDKYKFITKAIIKKIECKMCGEKFVKPSISLLKKSYPHISDNIEELANFCPECRKKVAFERLHLCL
;
A
#
# COMPACT_ATOMS: atom_id res chain seq x y z
N MET A 1 -19.99 -2.76 -17.57
CA MET A 1 -18.83 -3.67 -17.38
C MET A 1 -17.56 -2.81 -17.40
N ARG A 2 -16.67 -2.91 -16.41
CA ARG A 2 -15.42 -2.12 -16.37
C ARG A 2 -14.28 -2.94 -16.96
N PHE A 3 -13.51 -2.34 -17.87
CA PHE A 3 -12.35 -2.97 -18.47
C PHE A 3 -11.20 -3.14 -17.46
N ARG A 4 -10.38 -4.17 -17.64
CA ARG A 4 -9.27 -4.56 -16.75
C ARG A 4 -7.94 -4.45 -17.49
N GLY A 5 -7.34 -3.27 -17.46
CA GLY A 5 -6.03 -2.99 -18.06
C GLY A 5 -4.90 -3.01 -17.03
N LYS A 6 -3.84 -2.24 -17.31
CA LYS A 6 -2.70 -2.07 -16.41
C LYS A 6 -3.12 -1.65 -15.01
N LEU A 7 -2.42 -2.15 -14.00
CA LEU A 7 -2.67 -1.76 -12.63
C LEU A 7 -1.92 -0.46 -12.30
N LYS A 8 -2.57 0.36 -11.48
CA LYS A 8 -1.99 1.55 -10.85
C LYS A 8 -1.99 1.34 -9.35
N VAL A 9 -0.84 1.57 -8.74
CA VAL A 9 -0.66 1.53 -7.28
C VAL A 9 -0.56 2.96 -6.75
N ASP A 10 -1.40 3.30 -5.79
CA ASP A 10 -1.29 4.53 -5.03
C ASP A 10 -0.36 4.31 -3.83
N ALA A 11 0.85 4.87 -3.90
CA ALA A 11 1.86 4.75 -2.86
C ALA A 11 1.45 5.40 -1.52
N ASN A 12 0.51 6.35 -1.52
CA ASN A 12 0.04 7.00 -0.29
C ASN A 12 -0.97 6.13 0.49
N LEU A 13 -1.64 5.22 -0.22
CA LEU A 13 -2.61 4.28 0.37
C LEU A 13 -2.00 2.90 0.63
N CYS A 14 -0.91 2.57 -0.06
CA CYS A 14 -0.25 1.27 0.08
C CYS A 14 0.52 1.19 1.40
N THR A 15 0.24 0.14 2.18
CA THR A 15 0.93 -0.13 3.46
C THR A 15 1.97 -1.25 3.34
N ALA A 16 2.33 -1.65 2.12
CA ALA A 16 3.25 -2.77 1.84
C ALA A 16 2.89 -4.09 2.55
N CYS A 17 1.59 -4.38 2.71
CA CYS A 17 1.10 -5.57 3.44
C CYS A 17 1.23 -6.91 2.69
N ALA A 18 1.77 -6.92 1.47
CA ALA A 18 1.95 -8.11 0.61
C ALA A 18 0.69 -8.93 0.26
N THR A 19 -0.52 -8.53 0.67
CA THR A 19 -1.75 -9.25 0.31
C THR A 19 -1.92 -9.40 -1.20
N CYS A 20 -1.54 -8.40 -2.00
CA CYS A 20 -1.65 -8.45 -3.46
C CYS A 20 -0.69 -9.46 -4.12
N GLU A 21 0.45 -9.73 -3.50
CA GLU A 21 1.42 -10.73 -3.92
C GLU A 21 0.87 -12.14 -3.62
N GLU A 22 0.40 -12.37 -2.40
CA GLU A 22 -0.19 -13.65 -1.96
C GLU A 22 -1.40 -14.10 -2.79
N VAL A 23 -2.30 -13.17 -3.14
CA VAL A 23 -3.50 -13.50 -3.92
C VAL A 23 -3.26 -13.55 -5.44
N CYS A 24 -2.04 -13.30 -5.90
CA CYS A 24 -1.72 -13.26 -7.33
C CYS A 24 -1.57 -14.69 -7.88
N PRO A 25 -2.54 -15.22 -8.65
CA PRO A 25 -2.48 -16.60 -9.11
C PRO A 25 -1.35 -16.85 -10.12
N SER A 26 -0.90 -15.79 -10.80
CA SER A 26 0.18 -15.87 -11.80
C SER A 26 1.56 -15.56 -11.21
N GLY A 27 1.67 -15.15 -9.94
CA GLY A 27 2.95 -14.73 -9.35
C GLY A 27 3.56 -13.49 -10.04
N ALA A 28 2.71 -12.58 -10.52
CA ALA A 28 3.13 -11.40 -11.30
C ALA A 28 3.47 -10.18 -10.44
N ILE A 29 3.34 -10.26 -9.12
CA ILE A 29 3.55 -9.15 -8.18
C ILE A 29 4.57 -9.59 -7.14
N HIS A 30 5.57 -8.74 -6.86
CA HIS A 30 6.49 -8.91 -5.74
C HIS A 30 6.68 -7.60 -4.99
N ILE A 31 6.71 -7.67 -3.66
CA ILE A 31 7.05 -6.56 -2.78
C ILE A 31 8.43 -6.83 -2.18
N THR A 32 9.41 -6.00 -2.52
CA THR A 32 10.76 -6.07 -1.94
C THR A 32 10.99 -4.91 -0.98
N GLU A 33 11.71 -5.17 0.10
CA GLU A 33 12.11 -4.17 1.08
C GLU A 33 13.50 -3.59 0.73
N ASP A 34 13.61 -2.28 0.82
CA ASP A 34 14.84 -1.50 0.76
C ASP A 34 15.05 -0.75 2.10
N GLU A 35 16.23 -0.17 2.33
CA GLU A 35 16.55 0.56 3.56
C GLU A 35 15.53 1.67 3.87
N SER A 36 15.06 2.35 2.83
CA SER A 36 14.22 3.55 2.94
C SER A 36 12.78 3.36 2.43
N SER A 37 12.49 2.24 1.77
CA SER A 37 11.22 2.08 1.05
C SER A 37 10.84 0.62 0.86
N PHE A 38 9.61 0.39 0.44
CA PHE A 38 9.18 -0.87 -0.18
C PHE A 38 8.94 -0.63 -1.67
N ILE A 39 9.32 -1.58 -2.49
CA ILE A 39 9.16 -1.53 -3.94
C ILE A 39 8.15 -2.58 -4.34
N HIS A 40 6.99 -2.14 -4.81
CA HIS A 40 5.99 -3.01 -5.41
C HIS A 40 6.27 -3.13 -6.90
N THR A 41 6.67 -4.31 -7.36
CA THR A 41 6.95 -4.60 -8.77
C THR A 41 5.84 -5.46 -9.36
N THR A 42 5.39 -5.12 -10.57
CA THR A 42 4.42 -5.91 -11.34
C THR A 42 4.98 -6.25 -12.70
N TRP A 43 4.96 -7.53 -13.06
CA TRP A 43 5.38 -8.07 -14.35
C TRP A 43 4.17 -8.31 -15.25
N TYR A 44 4.03 -7.53 -16.31
CA TYR A 44 2.88 -7.66 -17.21
C TYR A 44 3.01 -8.78 -18.23
N ASN A 45 4.22 -9.30 -18.45
CA ASN A 45 4.43 -10.54 -19.18
C ASN A 45 3.88 -11.78 -18.44
N THR A 46 3.68 -11.67 -17.13
CA THR A 46 3.16 -12.74 -16.27
C THR A 46 1.71 -12.47 -15.83
N CYS A 47 1.30 -11.20 -15.73
CA CYS A 47 -0.02 -10.81 -15.26
C CYS A 47 -1.16 -11.31 -16.17
N CYS A 48 -2.18 -11.92 -15.56
CA CYS A 48 -3.40 -12.40 -16.25
C CYS A 48 -4.61 -11.46 -16.13
N PHE A 49 -4.44 -10.25 -15.59
CA PHE A 49 -5.50 -9.23 -15.44
C PHE A 49 -6.77 -9.70 -14.70
N CYS A 50 -6.63 -10.66 -13.78
CA CYS A 50 -7.74 -11.25 -13.02
C CYS A 50 -8.39 -10.30 -11.99
N ALA A 51 -7.69 -9.21 -11.62
CA ALA A 51 -8.10 -8.20 -10.64
C ALA A 51 -8.19 -8.66 -9.17
N ASN A 52 -7.64 -9.83 -8.81
CA ASN A 52 -7.57 -10.27 -7.40
C ASN A 52 -6.82 -9.25 -6.52
N CYS A 53 -5.73 -8.68 -7.04
CA CYS A 53 -4.95 -7.67 -6.31
C CYS A 53 -5.75 -6.38 -6.03
N GLU A 54 -6.68 -5.99 -6.90
CA GLU A 54 -7.59 -4.85 -6.64
C GLU A 54 -8.68 -5.23 -5.64
N PHE A 55 -9.24 -6.44 -5.75
CA PHE A 55 -10.36 -6.89 -4.91
C PHE A 55 -9.94 -7.10 -3.45
N PHE A 56 -8.80 -7.76 -3.21
CA PHE A 56 -8.34 -8.10 -1.87
C PHE A 56 -7.47 -7.02 -1.21
N CYS A 57 -7.20 -5.90 -1.88
CA CYS A 57 -6.40 -4.83 -1.29
C CYS A 57 -7.18 -4.16 -0.14
N PRO A 58 -6.75 -4.29 1.13
CA PRO A 58 -7.52 -3.79 2.27
C PRO A 58 -7.61 -2.27 2.32
N THR A 59 -6.62 -1.57 1.74
CA THR A 59 -6.58 -0.11 1.66
C THR A 59 -7.13 0.46 0.37
N GLY A 60 -7.45 -0.39 -0.61
CA GLY A 60 -7.85 0.04 -1.95
C GLY A 60 -6.75 0.72 -2.77
N ALA A 61 -5.48 0.54 -2.40
CA ALA A 61 -4.33 1.17 -3.05
C ALA A 61 -4.08 0.71 -4.49
N ILE A 62 -4.56 -0.48 -4.88
CA ILE A 62 -4.36 -1.05 -6.22
C ILE A 62 -5.66 -0.95 -7.01
N LYS A 63 -5.57 -0.42 -8.23
CA LYS A 63 -6.69 -0.31 -9.16
C LYS A 63 -6.28 -0.73 -10.57
N LEU A 64 -7.10 -1.55 -11.23
CA LEU A 64 -6.94 -1.79 -12.66
C LEU A 64 -7.50 -0.60 -13.44
N THR A 65 -6.71 -0.10 -14.38
CA THR A 65 -7.05 1.04 -15.23
C THR A 65 -7.69 0.59 -16.54
N ASN A 66 -8.09 1.55 -17.38
CA ASN A 66 -8.52 1.26 -18.75
C ASN A 66 -7.35 1.26 -19.75
N ASP A 67 -6.10 1.37 -19.29
CA ASP A 67 -4.94 1.31 -20.19
C ASP A 67 -4.66 -0.13 -20.61
N TYR A 68 -4.93 -0.44 -21.87
CA TYR A 68 -4.71 -1.75 -22.49
C TYR A 68 -3.42 -1.82 -23.31
N HIS A 69 -2.62 -0.76 -23.38
CA HIS A 69 -1.43 -0.73 -24.23
C HIS A 69 -0.31 -1.57 -23.62
N THR A 70 -0.28 -2.86 -23.93
CA THR A 70 0.72 -3.82 -23.45
C THR A 70 1.75 -4.21 -24.50
N VAL A 71 1.69 -3.58 -25.68
CA VAL A 71 2.67 -3.78 -26.76
C VAL A 71 4.01 -3.22 -26.31
N ASN A 72 5.06 -4.02 -26.43
CA ASN A 72 6.44 -3.62 -26.21
C ASN A 72 7.33 -4.28 -27.26
N LEU A 73 8.54 -3.74 -27.43
CA LEU A 73 9.54 -4.33 -28.30
C LEU A 73 10.03 -5.67 -27.73
N GLN A 74 10.44 -6.58 -28.62
CA GLN A 74 10.95 -7.90 -28.22
C GLN A 74 12.17 -7.80 -27.30
N GLU A 75 13.03 -6.80 -27.52
CA GLU A 75 14.21 -6.52 -26.68
C GLU A 75 13.85 -6.12 -25.24
N ASP A 76 12.62 -5.65 -25.01
CA ASP A 76 12.11 -5.23 -23.70
C ASP A 76 11.15 -6.24 -23.06
N LYS A 77 11.10 -7.47 -23.59
CA LYS A 77 10.21 -8.55 -23.10
C LYS A 77 10.24 -8.73 -21.58
N TYR A 78 11.42 -8.59 -20.96
CA TYR A 78 11.62 -8.75 -19.50
C TYR A 78 11.65 -7.43 -18.73
N LYS A 79 11.53 -6.28 -19.42
CA LYS A 79 11.52 -4.95 -18.82
C LYS A 79 10.12 -4.37 -18.70
N PHE A 80 9.09 -5.10 -19.15
CA PHE A 80 7.72 -4.63 -19.08
C PHE A 80 7.12 -4.76 -17.67
N ILE A 81 7.59 -3.87 -16.80
CA ILE A 81 7.25 -3.84 -15.39
C ILE A 81 6.73 -2.48 -14.98
N THR A 82 5.83 -2.46 -14.00
CA THR A 82 5.51 -1.24 -13.23
C THR A 82 6.10 -1.36 -11.84
N LYS A 83 6.81 -0.33 -11.42
CA LYS A 83 7.34 -0.18 -10.07
C LYS A 83 6.60 0.95 -9.36
N ALA A 84 6.13 0.68 -8.16
CA ALA A 84 5.65 1.71 -7.24
C ALA A 84 6.54 1.71 -6.00
N ILE A 85 6.99 2.90 -5.60
CA ILE A 85 7.89 3.10 -4.46
C ILE A 85 7.06 3.61 -3.29
N ILE A 86 7.02 2.84 -2.21
CA ILE A 86 6.32 3.17 -0.97
C ILE A 86 7.38 3.61 0.04
N LYS A 87 7.46 4.90 0.32
CA LYS A 87 8.48 5.46 1.22
C LYS A 87 8.17 5.14 2.69
N LYS A 88 9.21 4.80 3.44
CA LYS A 88 9.15 4.77 4.91
C LYS A 88 9.29 6.22 5.41
N ILE A 89 8.49 6.56 6.42
CA ILE A 89 8.56 7.83 7.14
C ILE A 89 9.12 7.60 8.53
N GLU A 90 9.69 8.64 9.11
CA GLU A 90 10.22 8.61 10.47
C GLU A 90 9.15 9.00 11.47
N CYS A 91 9.07 8.26 12.58
CA CYS A 91 8.16 8.56 13.66
C CYS A 91 8.59 9.83 14.39
N LYS A 92 7.67 10.80 14.51
CA LYS A 92 7.95 12.05 15.26
C LYS A 92 8.25 11.85 16.75
N MET A 93 7.89 10.70 17.33
CA MET A 93 8.07 10.42 18.76
C MET A 93 9.30 9.56 19.08
N CYS A 94 9.65 8.58 18.24
CA CYS A 94 10.76 7.65 18.50
C CYS A 94 11.83 7.59 17.41
N GLY A 95 11.61 8.19 16.23
CA GLY A 95 12.54 8.13 15.09
C GLY A 95 12.54 6.81 14.31
N GLU A 96 11.71 5.83 14.68
CA GLU A 96 11.60 4.57 13.94
C GLU A 96 11.05 4.78 12.52
N LYS A 97 11.63 4.08 11.54
CA LYS A 97 11.19 4.11 10.14
C LYS A 97 10.01 3.15 9.93
N PHE A 98 8.87 3.65 9.48
CA PHE A 98 7.67 2.84 9.25
C PHE A 98 6.89 3.31 8.03
N VAL A 99 6.00 2.46 7.51
CA VAL A 99 5.12 2.85 6.40
C VAL A 99 3.90 3.58 6.93
N LYS A 100 3.58 4.73 6.32
CA LYS A 100 2.41 5.51 6.70
C LYS A 100 1.14 4.65 6.54
N PRO A 101 0.31 4.53 7.58
CA PRO A 101 -0.97 3.82 7.47
C PRO A 101 -1.92 4.61 6.57
N SER A 102 -2.83 3.90 5.88
CA SER A 102 -3.93 4.59 5.20
C SER A 102 -4.89 5.20 6.23
N ILE A 103 -5.46 6.35 5.90
CA ILE A 103 -6.40 7.08 6.77
C ILE A 103 -7.63 6.20 7.07
N SER A 104 -8.09 5.43 6.07
CA SER A 104 -9.21 4.51 6.21
C SER A 104 -8.95 3.41 7.26
N LEU A 105 -7.73 2.87 7.30
CA LEU A 105 -7.35 1.90 8.33
C LEU A 105 -7.31 2.55 9.71
N LEU A 106 -6.72 3.75 9.83
CA LEU A 106 -6.65 4.46 11.11
C LEU A 106 -8.04 4.77 11.68
N LYS A 107 -8.98 5.23 10.86
CA LYS A 107 -10.38 5.49 11.25
C LYS A 107 -11.03 4.24 11.83
N LYS A 108 -10.77 3.07 11.24
CA LYS A 108 -11.33 1.80 11.70
C LYS A 108 -10.67 1.30 12.98
N SER A 109 -9.37 1.55 13.15
CA SER A 109 -8.60 1.14 14.33
C SER A 109 -8.85 2.02 15.55
N TYR A 110 -9.16 3.31 15.37
CA TYR A 110 -9.38 4.28 16.44
C TYR A 110 -10.71 5.02 16.25
N PRO A 111 -11.86 4.34 16.40
CA PRO A 111 -13.17 4.93 16.11
C PRO A 111 -13.56 6.08 17.06
N HIS A 112 -12.99 6.11 18.26
CA HIS A 112 -13.33 7.09 19.32
C HIS A 112 -12.42 8.32 19.36
N ILE A 113 -11.42 8.41 18.49
CA ILE A 113 -10.48 9.54 18.43
C ILE A 113 -10.72 10.28 17.11
N SER A 114 -11.69 11.20 17.10
CA SER A 114 -12.07 11.97 15.91
C SER A 114 -11.12 13.12 15.61
N ASP A 115 -10.51 13.71 16.64
CA ASP A 115 -10.08 15.11 16.52
C ASP A 115 -8.68 15.33 15.92
N ASN A 116 -7.91 14.29 15.59
CA ASN A 116 -6.65 14.44 14.83
C ASN A 116 -6.09 13.11 14.28
N ILE A 117 -6.84 12.43 13.40
CA ILE A 117 -6.39 11.18 12.74
C ILE A 117 -5.11 11.40 11.91
N GLU A 118 -4.94 12.58 11.35
CA GLU A 118 -3.78 12.93 10.53
C GLU A 118 -2.48 13.01 11.35
N GLU A 119 -2.57 13.43 12.62
CA GLU A 119 -1.43 13.39 13.54
C GLU A 119 -1.02 11.95 13.86
N LEU A 120 -1.99 11.08 14.11
CA LEU A 120 -1.76 9.66 14.37
C LEU A 120 -1.04 8.95 13.23
N ALA A 121 -1.22 9.42 11.99
CA ALA A 121 -0.54 8.86 10.82
C ALA A 121 0.99 9.09 10.84
N ASN A 122 1.50 10.05 11.64
CA ASN A 122 2.92 10.37 11.73
C ASN A 122 3.66 9.60 12.85
N PHE A 123 2.96 8.74 13.58
CA PHE A 123 3.55 7.92 14.64
C PHE A 123 3.66 6.46 14.21
N CYS A 124 4.67 5.73 14.70
CA CYS A 124 4.78 4.30 14.46
C CYS A 124 3.67 3.51 15.20
N PRO A 125 3.44 2.22 14.89
CA PRO A 125 2.36 1.43 15.51
C PRO A 125 2.37 1.42 17.04
N GLU A 126 3.55 1.34 17.66
CA GLU A 126 3.70 1.34 19.12
C GLU A 126 3.48 2.72 19.72
N CYS A 127 4.06 3.76 19.11
CA CYS A 127 3.84 5.14 19.50
C CYS A 127 2.37 5.56 19.40
N ARG A 128 1.66 5.09 18.35
CA ARG A 128 0.21 5.33 18.21
C ARG A 128 -0.59 4.74 19.36
N LYS A 129 -0.29 3.52 19.80
CA LYS A 129 -0.99 2.88 20.92
C LYS A 129 -0.79 3.67 22.22
N LYS A 130 0.42 4.16 22.48
CA LYS A 130 0.72 4.99 23.67
C LYS A 130 -0.10 6.28 23.67
N VAL A 131 -0.04 7.04 22.57
CA VAL A 131 -0.80 8.30 22.43
C VAL A 131 -2.31 8.07 22.52
N ALA A 132 -2.80 6.99 21.91
CA ALA A 132 -4.22 6.64 21.99
C ALA A 132 -4.63 6.25 23.42
N PHE A 133 -3.79 5.52 24.15
CA PHE A 133 -4.04 5.11 25.53
C PHE A 133 -4.07 6.29 26.51
N GLU A 134 -3.11 7.21 26.43
CA GLU A 134 -3.05 8.42 27.27
C GLU A 134 -4.31 9.29 27.11
N ARG A 135 -4.81 9.43 25.88
CA ARG A 135 -6.04 10.19 25.59
C ARG A 135 -7.31 9.57 26.18
N LEU A 136 -7.36 8.24 26.33
CA LEU A 136 -8.48 7.55 26.96
C LEU A 136 -8.52 7.78 28.47
N HIS A 137 -7.37 8.02 29.12
CA HIS A 137 -7.30 8.26 30.56
C HIS A 137 -7.64 9.71 30.97
N LEU A 138 -7.52 10.67 30.06
CA LEU A 138 -7.88 12.07 30.30
C LEU A 138 -9.40 12.34 30.18
N CYS A 139 -10.19 11.34 29.77
CA CYS A 139 -11.66 11.41 29.67
C CYS A 139 -12.40 10.69 30.82
N LEU A 140 -11.68 10.21 31.85
CA LEU A 140 -12.23 9.71 33.12
C LEU A 140 -11.93 10.72 34.24
#